data_AF-A0A9D0H0Q2-F1
#
_entry.id   AF-A0A9D0H0Q2-F1
#
_cell.length_a   1.000
_cell.length_b   1.000
_cell.length_c   1.000
_cell.angle_alpha   90.00
_cell.angle_beta   90.00
_cell.angle_gamma   90.00
#
_symmetry.space_group_name_H-M   'P 1'
#
loop_
_entity.id
_entity.type
_entity.pdbx_description
1 polymer ?
#
loop_
_entity_poly.entity_id
_entity_poly.type
_entity_poly.pdbx_seq_one_letter_code
_entity_poly.pdbx_strand_id
1 'polypeptide(L)'
;MENLFVIGFLSVLVVLIIVLIFKLQSSQKQLENLQKEKIDLQFQKEKVENELKEYLKKFNDLLNQKLEEYKQKDRIQLESQLRQIIQQEFTNRFEEWKRKEERKIREDAIKKSTSTILGKVGEHLSPLLIFDQHKINPKDLRFIGTPIDFIAFRGLEEKNYDDLEIIFIEVKTGNRARLTERERAIQKAVMNKSIRWITFNTLEAINNLNGGSK
;
A
#
# COMPACT_ATOMS: atom_id res chain seq x y z
N MET A 1 -55.94 -96.57 67.75
CA MET A 1 -56.45 -95.31 67.16
C MET A 1 -55.31 -94.29 67.01
N GLU A 2 -54.50 -94.05 68.05
CA GLU A 2 -53.40 -93.07 68.02
C GLU A 2 -52.36 -93.30 66.90
N ASN A 3 -51.88 -94.54 66.70
CA ASN A 3 -50.89 -94.84 65.65
C ASN A 3 -51.37 -94.52 64.22
N LEU A 4 -52.67 -94.70 63.93
CA LEU A 4 -53.22 -94.41 62.60
C LEU A 4 -53.28 -92.90 62.33
N PHE A 5 -53.58 -92.11 63.36
CA PHE A 5 -53.57 -90.65 63.28
C PHE A 5 -52.15 -90.09 63.11
N VAL A 6 -51.18 -90.66 63.83
CA VAL A 6 -49.75 -90.29 63.71
C VAL A 6 -49.22 -90.61 62.31
N ILE A 7 -49.54 -91.77 61.74
CA ILE A 7 -49.14 -92.15 60.38
C ILE A 7 -49.80 -91.24 59.32
N GLY A 8 -51.08 -90.91 59.49
CA GLY A 8 -51.79 -89.98 58.60
C GLY A 8 -51.24 -88.56 58.67
N PHE A 9 -50.84 -88.10 59.85
CA PHE A 9 -50.19 -86.80 60.02
C PHE A 9 -48.79 -86.77 59.37
N LEU A 10 -48.00 -87.84 59.55
CA LEU A 10 -46.68 -88.00 58.92
C LEU A 10 -46.77 -88.03 57.39
N SER A 11 -47.77 -88.70 56.81
CA SER A 11 -47.93 -88.76 55.35
C SER A 11 -48.26 -87.39 54.75
N VAL A 12 -49.13 -86.61 55.41
CA VAL A 12 -49.43 -85.23 55.02
C VAL A 12 -48.19 -84.33 55.13
N LEU A 13 -47.39 -84.50 56.18
CA LEU A 13 -46.13 -83.77 56.37
C LEU A 13 -45.13 -84.07 55.24
N VAL A 14 -45.00 -85.34 54.84
CA VAL A 14 -44.13 -85.76 53.73
C VAL A 14 -44.58 -85.15 52.41
N VAL A 15 -45.88 -85.15 52.12
CA VAL A 15 -46.42 -84.51 50.91
C VAL A 15 -46.15 -83.00 50.91
N LEU A 16 -46.33 -82.33 52.05
CA LEU A 16 -45.99 -80.91 52.22
C LEU A 16 -44.51 -80.63 51.96
N ILE A 17 -43.61 -81.46 52.49
CA ILE A 17 -42.16 -81.35 52.28
C ILE A 17 -41.82 -81.52 50.80
N ILE A 18 -42.43 -82.48 50.10
CA ILE A 18 -42.23 -82.69 48.67
C ILE A 18 -42.67 -81.47 47.86
N VAL A 19 -43.83 -80.90 48.16
CA VAL A 19 -44.34 -79.67 47.51
C VAL A 19 -43.40 -78.49 47.77
N LEU A 20 -42.88 -78.35 48.99
CA LEU A 20 -41.92 -77.30 49.32
C LEU A 20 -40.59 -77.47 48.56
N ILE A 21 -40.07 -78.70 48.46
CA ILE A 21 -38.87 -79.00 47.69
C ILE A 21 -39.07 -78.66 46.21
N PHE A 22 -40.21 -79.04 45.63
CA PHE A 22 -40.51 -78.73 44.23
C PHE A 22 -40.62 -77.21 44.00
N LYS A 23 -41.27 -76.49 44.92
CA LYS A 23 -41.37 -75.03 44.87
C LYS A 23 -39.99 -74.36 45.02
N LEU A 24 -39.13 -74.88 45.89
CA LEU A 24 -37.75 -74.42 46.06
C LEU A 24 -36.91 -74.63 44.79
N GLN A 25 -36.97 -75.81 44.17
CA GLN A 25 -36.27 -76.11 42.92
C GLN A 25 -36.77 -75.22 41.76
N SER A 26 -38.08 -75.03 41.67
CA SER A 26 -38.69 -74.13 40.68
C SER A 26 -38.19 -72.69 40.86
N SER A 27 -38.16 -72.20 42.10
CA SER A 27 -37.64 -70.87 42.43
C SER A 27 -36.14 -70.72 42.14
N GLN A 28 -35.33 -71.75 42.39
CA GLN A 28 -33.91 -71.75 42.07
C GLN A 28 -33.66 -71.63 40.56
N LYS A 29 -34.43 -72.36 39.74
CA LYS A 29 -34.34 -72.28 38.28
C LYS A 29 -34.74 -70.90 37.75
N GLN A 30 -35.76 -70.27 38.33
CA GLN A 30 -36.13 -68.89 37.99
C GLN A 30 -35.01 -67.91 38.33
N LEU A 31 -34.35 -68.08 39.48
CA LEU A 31 -33.23 -67.25 39.88
C LEU A 31 -32.04 -67.37 38.91
N GLU A 32 -31.70 -68.58 38.47
CA GLU A 32 -30.65 -68.80 37.46
C GLU A 32 -30.96 -68.13 36.12
N ASN A 33 -32.21 -68.23 35.66
CA ASN A 33 -32.63 -67.58 34.41
C ASN A 33 -32.56 -66.05 34.52
N LEU A 34 -33.05 -65.48 35.62
CA LEU A 34 -32.96 -64.05 35.89
C LEU A 34 -31.51 -63.56 35.98
N GLN A 35 -30.60 -64.36 36.53
CA GLN A 35 -29.18 -64.04 36.57
C GLN A 35 -28.57 -64.01 35.16
N LYS A 36 -28.91 -64.98 34.30
CA LYS A 36 -28.45 -65.01 32.90
C LYS A 36 -28.97 -63.80 32.12
N GLU A 37 -30.26 -63.48 32.24
CA GLU A 37 -30.87 -62.31 31.59
C GLU A 37 -30.21 -61.01 32.07
N LYS A 38 -29.95 -60.88 33.38
CA LYS A 38 -29.25 -59.72 33.94
C LYS A 38 -27.84 -59.56 33.36
N ILE A 39 -27.10 -60.66 33.19
CA ILE A 39 -25.74 -60.62 32.60
C ILE A 39 -25.81 -60.17 31.14
N ASP A 40 -26.76 -60.69 30.36
CA ASP A 40 -26.93 -60.29 28.96
C ASP A 40 -27.31 -58.81 28.84
N LEU A 41 -28.24 -58.34 29.67
CA LEU A 41 -28.61 -56.92 29.74
C LEU A 41 -27.44 -56.02 30.14
N GLN A 42 -26.58 -56.47 31.07
CA GLN A 42 -25.38 -55.75 31.44
C GLN A 42 -24.40 -55.65 30.27
N PHE A 43 -24.21 -56.73 29.53
CA PHE A 43 -23.37 -56.76 28.35
C PHE A 43 -23.90 -55.82 27.25
N GLN A 44 -25.20 -55.86 26.97
CA GLN A 44 -25.84 -54.96 26.02
C GLN A 44 -25.70 -53.49 26.44
N LYS A 45 -25.92 -53.20 27.73
CA LYS A 45 -25.75 -51.85 28.29
C LYS A 45 -24.31 -51.36 28.10
N GLU A 46 -23.32 -52.17 28.43
CA GLU A 46 -21.90 -51.81 28.28
C GLU A 46 -21.54 -51.54 26.82
N LYS A 47 -22.07 -52.36 25.89
CA LYS A 47 -21.90 -52.15 24.45
C LYS A 47 -22.44 -50.79 24.02
N VAL A 48 -23.67 -50.45 24.40
CA VAL A 48 -24.30 -49.16 24.06
C VAL A 48 -23.53 -47.99 24.69
N GLU A 49 -23.07 -48.13 25.93
CA GLU A 49 -22.24 -47.10 26.59
C GLU A 49 -20.91 -46.86 25.86
N ASN A 50 -20.28 -47.92 25.36
CA ASN A 50 -19.04 -47.80 24.60
C ASN A 50 -19.27 -47.16 23.23
N GLU A 51 -20.32 -47.54 22.52
CA GLU A 51 -20.72 -46.90 21.27
C GLU A 51 -21.01 -45.41 21.49
N LEU A 52 -21.74 -45.06 22.56
CA LEU A 52 -22.04 -43.67 22.90
C LEU A 52 -20.76 -42.87 23.20
N LYS A 53 -19.81 -43.44 23.94
CA LYS A 53 -18.49 -42.81 24.17
C LYS A 53 -17.75 -42.57 22.86
N GLU A 54 -17.79 -43.51 21.94
CA GLU A 54 -17.14 -43.36 20.63
C GLU A 54 -17.80 -42.25 19.80
N TYR A 55 -19.14 -42.18 19.80
CA TYR A 55 -19.87 -41.10 19.14
C TYR A 55 -19.55 -39.73 19.75
N LEU A 56 -19.52 -39.62 21.08
CA LEU A 56 -19.16 -38.38 21.76
C LEU A 56 -17.73 -37.94 21.42
N LYS A 57 -16.80 -38.89 21.35
CA LYS A 57 -15.43 -38.61 20.93
C LYS A 57 -15.38 -38.07 19.49
N LYS A 58 -16.00 -38.78 18.53
CA LYS A 58 -16.07 -38.35 17.13
C LYS A 58 -16.72 -36.98 16.98
N PHE A 59 -17.79 -36.72 17.73
CA PHE A 59 -18.48 -35.44 17.72
C PHE A 59 -17.59 -34.30 18.22
N ASN A 60 -16.90 -34.51 19.34
CA ASN A 60 -15.96 -33.52 19.89
C ASN A 60 -14.79 -33.26 18.93
N ASP A 61 -14.24 -34.31 18.31
CA ASP A 61 -13.17 -34.18 17.31
C ASP A 61 -13.64 -33.36 16.10
N LEU A 62 -14.84 -33.64 15.59
CA LEU A 62 -15.46 -32.89 14.50
C LEU A 62 -15.73 -31.42 14.88
N LEU A 63 -16.23 -31.19 16.10
CA LEU A 63 -16.49 -29.84 16.63
C LEU A 63 -15.19 -29.03 16.68
N ASN A 64 -14.12 -29.62 17.21
CA ASN A 64 -12.81 -28.98 17.28
C ASN A 64 -12.24 -28.70 15.89
N GLN A 65 -12.37 -29.64 14.95
CA GLN A 65 -11.95 -29.43 13.57
C GLN A 65 -12.69 -28.27 12.91
N LYS A 66 -14.03 -28.23 13.04
CA LYS A 66 -14.84 -27.15 12.49
C LYS A 66 -14.53 -25.80 13.13
N LEU A 67 -14.33 -25.78 14.45
CA LEU A 67 -13.94 -24.57 15.17
C LEU A 67 -12.61 -24.00 14.63
N GLU A 68 -11.60 -24.85 14.44
CA GLU A 68 -10.33 -24.42 13.87
C GLU A 68 -10.46 -23.95 12.42
N GLU A 69 -11.27 -24.62 11.61
CA GLU A 69 -11.56 -24.18 10.24
C GLU A 69 -12.16 -22.76 10.21
N TYR A 70 -13.15 -22.47 11.06
CA TYR A 70 -13.74 -21.13 11.16
C TYR A 70 -12.73 -20.09 11.64
N LYS A 71 -11.94 -20.40 12.68
CA LYS A 71 -10.89 -19.49 13.17
C LYS A 71 -9.87 -19.14 12.08
N GLN A 72 -9.44 -20.14 11.30
CA GLN A 72 -8.47 -19.92 10.23
C GLN A 72 -9.06 -19.06 9.11
N LYS A 73 -10.30 -19.33 8.72
CA LYS A 73 -11.00 -18.54 7.71
C LYS A 73 -11.14 -17.07 8.13
N ASP A 74 -11.56 -16.82 9.37
CA ASP A 74 -11.71 -15.47 9.90
C ASP A 74 -10.36 -14.75 9.98
N ARG A 75 -9.29 -15.45 10.39
CA ARG A 75 -7.92 -14.91 10.40
C ARG A 75 -7.45 -14.51 9.01
N ILE A 76 -7.60 -15.39 8.02
CA ILE A 76 -7.19 -15.12 6.64
C ILE A 76 -7.95 -13.91 6.08
N GLN A 77 -9.26 -13.85 6.34
CA GLN A 77 -10.09 -12.74 5.88
C GLN A 77 -9.68 -11.42 6.53
N LEU A 78 -9.48 -11.42 7.86
CA LEU A 78 -9.06 -10.23 8.59
C LEU A 78 -7.68 -9.74 8.15
N GLU A 79 -6.72 -10.66 7.97
CA GLU A 79 -5.39 -10.34 7.46
C GLU A 79 -5.45 -9.75 6.04
N SER A 80 -6.30 -10.30 5.17
CA SER A 80 -6.49 -9.79 3.81
C SER A 80 -7.03 -8.36 3.82
N GLN A 81 -8.06 -8.09 4.63
CA GLN A 81 -8.64 -6.75 4.79
C GLN A 81 -7.62 -5.76 5.34
N LEU A 82 -6.87 -6.15 6.38
CA LEU A 82 -5.85 -5.30 6.98
C LEU A 82 -4.75 -4.95 5.97
N ARG A 83 -4.27 -5.94 5.20
CA ARG A 83 -3.27 -5.71 4.14
C ARG A 83 -3.78 -4.73 3.10
N GLN A 84 -5.04 -4.86 2.66
CA GLN A 84 -5.64 -3.94 1.69
C GLN A 84 -5.69 -2.50 2.22
N ILE A 85 -6.13 -2.32 3.47
CA ILE A 85 -6.19 -0.99 4.10
C ILE A 85 -4.80 -0.37 4.21
N ILE A 86 -3.81 -1.13 4.73
CA ILE A 86 -2.42 -0.66 4.86
C ILE A 86 -1.86 -0.30 3.48
N GLN A 87 -2.08 -1.13 2.46
CA GLN A 87 -1.59 -0.87 1.11
C GLN A 87 -2.22 0.38 0.50
N GLN A 88 -3.52 0.59 0.70
CA GLN A 88 -4.21 1.78 0.24
C GLN A 88 -3.68 3.04 0.94
N GLU A 89 -3.54 2.99 2.27
CA GLU A 89 -3.03 4.12 3.06
C GLU A 89 -1.59 4.44 2.70
N PHE A 90 -0.74 3.41 2.55
CA PHE A 90 0.64 3.57 2.10
C PHE A 90 0.71 4.21 0.72
N THR A 91 -0.10 3.76 -0.23
CA THR A 91 -0.13 4.30 -1.60
C THR A 91 -0.51 5.77 -1.59
N ASN A 92 -1.54 6.14 -0.83
CA ASN A 92 -1.97 7.53 -0.69
C ASN A 92 -0.87 8.41 -0.07
N ARG A 93 -0.28 7.96 1.04
CA ARG A 93 0.81 8.68 1.71
C ARG A 93 2.06 8.80 0.82
N PHE A 94 2.37 7.76 0.06
CA PHE A 94 3.51 7.74 -0.86
C PHE A 94 3.31 8.73 -2.02
N GLU A 95 2.12 8.77 -2.62
CA GLU A 95 1.77 9.77 -3.65
C GLU A 95 1.84 11.20 -3.11
N GLU A 96 1.33 11.46 -1.90
CA GLU A 96 1.47 12.76 -1.24
C GLU A 96 2.92 13.13 -0.98
N TRP A 97 3.71 12.19 -0.46
CA TRP A 97 5.14 12.40 -0.22
C TRP A 97 5.87 12.71 -1.53
N LYS A 98 5.61 11.94 -2.59
CA LYS A 98 6.20 12.14 -3.92
C LYS A 98 5.88 13.53 -4.46
N ARG A 99 4.62 13.98 -4.39
CA ARG A 99 4.22 15.33 -4.82
C ARG A 99 4.92 16.42 -4.02
N LYS A 100 5.03 16.26 -2.70
CA LYS A 100 5.74 17.20 -1.83
C LYS A 100 7.22 17.25 -2.17
N GLU A 101 7.85 16.11 -2.40
CA GLU A 101 9.27 16.01 -2.69
C GLU A 101 9.60 16.53 -4.10
N GLU A 102 8.78 16.21 -5.11
CA GLU A 102 8.88 16.79 -6.45
C GLU A 102 8.76 18.33 -6.42
N ARG A 103 7.84 18.85 -5.59
CA ARG A 103 7.73 20.30 -5.38
C ARG A 103 8.99 20.89 -4.76
N LYS A 104 9.53 20.26 -3.72
CA LYS A 104 10.82 20.70 -3.12
C LYS A 104 11.95 20.64 -4.13
N ILE A 105 12.10 19.55 -4.88
CA ILE A 105 13.13 19.41 -5.91
C ILE A 105 12.96 20.49 -6.98
N ARG A 106 11.74 20.82 -7.38
CA ARG A 106 11.48 21.91 -8.33
C ARG A 106 11.84 23.26 -7.73
N GLU A 107 11.43 23.54 -6.50
CA GLU A 107 11.77 24.78 -5.78
C GLU A 107 13.29 24.91 -5.57
N ASP A 108 13.97 23.81 -5.24
CA ASP A 108 15.41 23.75 -5.04
C ASP A 108 16.17 23.80 -6.36
N ALA A 109 15.65 23.23 -7.45
CA ALA A 109 16.22 23.40 -8.78
C ALA A 109 16.09 24.84 -9.26
N ILE A 110 14.97 25.51 -8.96
CA ILE A 110 14.79 26.95 -9.20
C ILE A 110 15.77 27.74 -8.34
N LYS A 111 15.88 27.47 -7.03
CA LYS A 111 16.84 28.14 -6.15
C LYS A 111 18.29 27.87 -6.56
N LYS A 112 18.62 26.66 -7.01
CA LYS A 112 19.97 26.27 -7.41
C LYS A 112 20.34 26.84 -8.78
N SER A 113 19.41 26.89 -9.73
CA SER A 113 19.62 27.60 -11.00
C SER A 113 19.73 29.09 -10.74
N THR A 114 18.89 29.65 -9.86
CA THR A 114 18.96 31.04 -9.42
C THR A 114 20.27 31.31 -8.70
N SER A 115 20.79 30.40 -7.87
CA SER A 115 22.07 30.55 -7.14
C SER A 115 23.31 30.24 -7.99
N THR A 116 23.19 29.44 -9.05
CA THR A 116 24.29 29.17 -9.99
C THR A 116 24.38 30.30 -11.02
N ILE A 117 23.23 30.86 -11.40
CA ILE A 117 23.14 32.13 -12.14
C ILE A 117 23.61 33.27 -11.22
N LEU A 118 23.09 33.44 -10.00
CA LEU A 118 23.57 34.43 -9.01
C LEU A 118 25.02 34.18 -8.60
N GLY A 119 25.51 32.95 -8.58
CA GLY A 119 26.89 32.61 -8.20
C GLY A 119 27.88 32.94 -9.31
N LYS A 120 27.44 32.91 -10.56
CA LYS A 120 28.19 33.45 -11.71
C LYS A 120 27.97 34.95 -11.92
N VAL A 121 26.87 35.51 -11.41
CA VAL A 121 26.48 36.93 -11.48
C VAL A 121 26.79 37.69 -10.18
N GLY A 122 27.42 37.00 -9.21
CA GLY A 122 27.49 37.37 -7.80
C GLY A 122 28.39 38.56 -7.44
N GLU A 123 28.97 39.22 -8.43
CA GLU A 123 29.77 40.42 -8.18
C GLU A 123 29.02 41.73 -8.48
N HIS A 124 27.89 41.72 -9.22
CA HIS A 124 27.15 42.96 -9.52
C HIS A 124 25.61 42.79 -9.47
N LEU A 125 25.07 42.94 -8.25
CA LEU A 125 23.64 42.92 -7.90
C LEU A 125 22.87 44.14 -8.44
N SER A 126 22.40 44.07 -9.67
CA SER A 126 21.34 44.95 -10.22
C SER A 126 20.18 44.23 -10.94
N PRO A 127 20.27 42.96 -11.41
CA PRO A 127 19.17 42.37 -12.19
C PRO A 127 17.85 42.16 -11.45
N LEU A 128 17.82 42.03 -10.11
CA LEU A 128 16.56 41.74 -9.37
C LEU A 128 15.48 42.82 -9.49
N LEU A 129 15.85 44.09 -9.71
CA LEU A 129 14.89 45.19 -9.89
C LEU A 129 14.33 45.28 -11.33
N ILE A 130 15.06 44.75 -12.30
CA ILE A 130 14.69 44.84 -13.73
C ILE A 130 13.57 43.84 -14.08
N PHE A 131 13.56 42.68 -13.42
CA PHE A 131 12.58 41.61 -13.68
C PHE A 131 11.15 42.02 -13.34
N ASP A 132 10.94 42.60 -12.16
CA ASP A 132 9.61 42.99 -11.69
C ASP A 132 9.07 44.24 -12.41
N GLN A 133 9.94 45.20 -12.75
CA GLN A 133 9.51 46.44 -13.42
C GLN A 133 9.15 46.23 -14.90
N HIS A 134 9.83 45.31 -15.60
CA HIS A 134 9.65 45.10 -17.04
C HIS A 134 8.94 43.78 -17.40
N LYS A 135 8.46 43.03 -16.40
CA LYS A 135 7.75 41.74 -16.59
C LYS A 135 8.53 40.77 -17.48
N ILE A 136 9.85 40.67 -17.26
CA ILE A 136 10.72 39.79 -18.04
C ILE A 136 10.86 38.46 -17.31
N ASN A 137 10.50 37.36 -17.99
CA ASN A 137 10.76 36.03 -17.48
C ASN A 137 12.27 35.79 -17.36
N PRO A 138 12.80 35.36 -16.20
CA PRO A 138 14.24 35.11 -16.04
C PRO A 138 14.81 34.10 -17.05
N LYS A 139 14.00 33.17 -17.58
CA LYS A 139 14.42 32.21 -18.61
C LYS A 139 14.61 32.83 -19.99
N ASP A 140 14.03 34.01 -20.23
CA ASP A 140 14.17 34.76 -21.47
C ASP A 140 15.42 35.65 -21.48
N LEU A 141 16.17 35.72 -20.38
CA LEU A 141 17.37 36.54 -20.25
C LEU A 141 18.63 35.77 -20.69
N ARG A 142 19.51 36.43 -21.44
CA ARG A 142 20.85 35.95 -21.80
C ARG A 142 21.88 37.00 -21.42
N PHE A 143 22.89 36.57 -20.67
CA PHE A 143 24.06 37.40 -20.38
C PHE A 143 25.00 37.41 -21.58
N ILE A 144 25.49 38.60 -21.94
CA ILE A 144 26.45 38.83 -23.04
C ILE A 144 27.73 39.47 -22.49
N GLY A 145 27.60 40.47 -21.63
CA GLY A 145 28.71 41.26 -21.09
C GLY A 145 29.09 42.46 -21.97
N THR A 146 30.19 43.13 -21.67
CA THR A 146 30.57 44.40 -22.31
C THR A 146 30.57 44.33 -23.85
N PRO A 147 29.96 45.30 -24.55
CA PRO A 147 29.40 46.58 -24.07
C PRO A 147 27.90 46.58 -23.73
N ILE A 148 27.22 45.43 -23.67
CA ILE A 148 25.81 45.30 -23.25
C ILE A 148 25.65 44.07 -22.38
N ASP A 149 25.38 44.25 -21.08
CA ASP A 149 25.37 43.15 -20.13
C ASP A 149 24.38 42.02 -20.47
N PHE A 150 23.14 42.34 -20.88
CA PHE A 150 22.10 41.34 -21.16
C PHE A 150 21.26 41.63 -22.41
N ILE A 151 20.69 40.56 -22.98
CA ILE A 151 19.55 40.62 -23.90
C ILE A 151 18.40 39.78 -23.32
N ALA A 152 17.18 40.32 -23.35
CA ALA A 152 15.97 39.59 -23.02
C ALA A 152 15.10 39.36 -24.26
N PHE A 153 14.50 38.17 -24.36
CA PHE A 153 13.54 37.81 -25.40
C PHE A 153 12.13 37.70 -24.79
N ARG A 154 11.55 38.83 -24.37
CA ARG A 154 10.30 38.88 -23.60
C ARG A 154 9.16 38.21 -24.39
N GLY A 155 8.60 37.14 -23.84
CA GLY A 155 7.50 36.37 -24.43
C GLY A 155 7.93 35.04 -25.07
N LEU A 156 9.24 34.73 -25.10
CA LEU A 156 9.76 33.52 -25.75
C LEU A 156 9.40 32.24 -24.97
N GLU A 157 9.66 32.20 -23.66
CA GLU A 157 9.31 31.06 -22.80
C GLU A 157 7.79 30.84 -22.74
N GLU A 158 7.03 31.93 -22.72
CA GLU A 158 5.56 31.93 -22.69
C GLU A 158 4.92 31.59 -24.04
N LYS A 159 5.73 31.41 -25.09
CA LYS A 159 5.31 31.16 -26.48
C LYS A 159 4.38 32.23 -27.05
N ASN A 160 4.50 33.46 -26.55
CA ASN A 160 3.78 34.62 -27.06
C ASN A 160 4.60 35.25 -28.19
N TYR A 161 4.65 34.58 -29.34
CA TYR A 161 5.48 35.01 -30.46
C TYR A 161 4.96 36.28 -31.16
N ASP A 162 3.65 36.56 -31.04
CA ASP A 162 3.01 37.73 -31.67
C ASP A 162 3.39 39.06 -31.00
N ASP A 163 3.76 39.04 -29.71
CA ASP A 163 4.25 40.20 -28.94
C ASP A 163 5.70 39.98 -28.44
N LEU A 164 6.51 39.24 -29.20
CA LEU A 164 7.89 38.96 -28.84
C LEU A 164 8.73 40.25 -28.93
N GLU A 165 9.36 40.64 -27.82
CA GLU A 165 10.22 41.83 -27.74
C GLU A 165 11.67 41.46 -27.40
N ILE A 166 12.62 42.00 -28.16
CA ILE A 166 14.06 41.87 -27.88
C ILE A 166 14.53 43.12 -27.16
N ILE A 167 14.91 42.99 -25.89
CA ILE A 167 15.29 44.11 -25.02
C ILE A 167 16.79 44.02 -24.73
N PHE A 168 17.53 45.08 -25.05
CA PHE A 168 18.95 45.23 -24.71
C PHE A 168 19.07 45.93 -23.35
N ILE A 169 19.82 45.34 -22.43
CA ILE A 169 19.87 45.79 -21.04
C ILE A 169 21.34 45.96 -20.65
N GLU A 170 21.72 47.20 -20.37
CA GLU A 170 22.99 47.53 -19.75
C GLU A 170 22.76 47.86 -18.27
N VAL A 171 23.51 47.22 -17.38
CA VAL A 171 23.35 47.38 -15.96
C VAL A 171 24.42 48.33 -15.43
N LYS A 172 23.98 49.43 -14.82
CA LYS A 172 24.89 50.31 -14.10
C LYS A 172 24.58 50.39 -12.62
N THR A 173 25.62 50.37 -11.80
CA THR A 173 25.53 50.53 -10.34
C THR A 173 26.05 51.92 -9.93
N GLY A 174 25.20 52.75 -9.31
CA GLY A 174 25.58 54.02 -8.67
C GLY A 174 24.85 55.28 -9.19
N ASN A 175 24.66 56.28 -8.32
CA ASN A 175 23.86 57.50 -8.55
C ASN A 175 24.35 58.44 -9.68
N ARG A 176 25.49 58.15 -10.31
CA ARG A 176 26.07 58.94 -11.42
C ARG A 176 26.46 58.09 -12.63
N ALA A 177 25.94 56.88 -12.73
CA ALA A 177 26.29 56.03 -13.84
C ALA A 177 25.73 56.60 -15.16
N ARG A 178 26.63 56.76 -16.14
CA ARG A 178 26.30 57.19 -17.50
C ARG A 178 26.72 56.10 -18.45
N LEU A 179 26.00 55.99 -19.56
CA LEU A 179 26.41 55.10 -20.64
C LEU A 179 27.79 55.51 -21.17
N THR A 180 28.66 54.54 -21.41
CA THR A 180 29.93 54.74 -22.13
C THR A 180 29.66 55.16 -23.58
N GLU A 181 30.67 55.66 -24.28
CA GLU A 181 30.50 56.02 -25.70
C GLU A 181 30.06 54.82 -26.55
N ARG A 182 30.61 53.64 -26.27
CA ARG A 182 30.26 52.37 -26.94
C ARG A 182 28.82 51.95 -26.67
N GLU A 183 28.39 52.03 -25.41
CA GLU A 183 26.99 51.75 -25.03
C GLU A 183 26.02 52.74 -25.67
N ARG A 184 26.34 54.04 -25.70
CA ARG A 184 25.52 55.06 -26.36
C ARG A 184 25.39 54.82 -27.86
N ALA A 185 26.47 54.39 -28.52
CA ALA A 185 26.42 54.05 -29.94
C ALA A 185 25.45 52.88 -30.20
N ILE A 186 25.47 51.86 -29.34
CA ILE A 186 24.55 50.72 -29.43
C ILE A 186 23.12 51.13 -29.11
N GLN A 187 22.89 51.91 -28.05
CA GLN A 187 21.56 52.45 -27.73
C GLN A 187 20.98 53.22 -28.93
N LYS A 188 21.77 54.08 -29.56
CA LYS A 188 21.35 54.80 -30.78
C LYS A 188 21.01 53.84 -31.93
N ALA A 189 21.82 52.80 -32.15
CA ALA A 189 21.53 51.79 -33.17
C ALA A 189 20.19 51.08 -32.91
N VAL A 190 19.91 50.73 -31.66
CA VAL A 190 18.63 50.13 -31.25
C VAL A 190 17.47 51.11 -31.46
N MET A 191 17.59 52.36 -31.00
CA MET A 191 16.55 53.39 -31.15
C MET A 191 16.27 53.70 -32.63
N ASN A 192 17.30 53.68 -33.47
CA ASN A 192 17.19 53.90 -34.91
C ASN A 192 16.77 52.63 -35.68
N LYS A 193 16.41 51.54 -34.98
CA LYS A 193 16.08 50.23 -35.57
C LYS A 193 17.14 49.72 -36.54
N SER A 194 18.40 50.08 -36.34
CA SER A 194 19.56 49.61 -37.11
C SER A 194 19.98 48.20 -36.64
N ILE A 195 19.03 47.27 -36.66
CA ILE A 195 19.19 45.88 -36.21
C ILE A 195 18.90 44.99 -37.41
N ARG A 196 19.79 44.03 -37.69
CA ARG A 196 19.67 43.13 -38.83
C ARG A 196 19.67 41.68 -38.39
N TRP A 197 18.74 40.90 -38.95
CA TRP A 197 18.73 39.45 -38.83
C TRP A 197 19.60 38.83 -39.95
N ILE A 198 20.52 37.94 -39.58
CA ILE A 198 21.31 37.14 -40.51
C ILE A 198 21.19 35.69 -40.07
N THR A 199 20.76 34.81 -40.98
CA THR A 199 20.84 33.36 -40.79
C THR A 199 21.99 32.84 -41.62
N PHE A 200 22.93 32.16 -40.97
CA PHE A 200 24.09 31.59 -41.64
C PHE A 200 24.05 30.07 -41.46
N ASN A 201 23.98 29.34 -42.58
CA ASN A 201 24.07 27.89 -42.56
C ASN A 201 25.55 27.48 -42.69
N THR A 202 26.09 26.89 -41.62
CA THR A 202 27.50 26.49 -41.57
C THR A 202 27.84 25.37 -42.55
N LEU A 203 26.90 24.46 -42.87
CA LEU A 203 27.14 23.36 -43.81
C LEU A 203 27.29 23.88 -45.25
N GLU A 204 26.45 24.84 -45.64
CA GLU A 204 26.50 25.45 -46.97
C GLU A 204 27.78 26.29 -47.16
N ALA A 205 28.20 26.99 -46.11
CA ALA A 205 29.45 27.75 -46.11
C ALA A 205 30.69 26.86 -46.20
N ILE A 206 30.72 25.74 -45.47
CA ILE A 206 31.81 24.77 -45.54
C ILE A 206 31.90 24.13 -46.93
N ASN A 207 30.76 23.80 -47.55
CA ASN A 207 30.72 23.25 -48.90
C ASN A 207 31.22 24.24 -49.96
N ASN A 208 30.89 25.52 -49.83
CA ASN A 208 31.36 26.57 -50.75
C ASN A 208 32.86 26.88 -50.60
N LEU A 209 33.43 26.71 -49.40
CA LEU A 209 34.88 26.84 -49.17
C LEU A 209 35.67 25.67 -49.78
N ASN A 210 35.11 24.45 -49.77
CA ASN A 210 35.74 23.26 -50.35
C ASN A 210 35.53 23.13 -51.87
N GLY A 211 34.56 23.85 -52.44
CA GLY A 211 34.25 23.84 -53.88
C GLY A 211 35.03 24.85 -54.74
N GLY A 212 35.83 25.73 -54.12
CA GLY A 212 36.60 26.80 -54.78
C GLY A 212 38.00 26.42 -55.26
N SER A 213 38.40 25.15 -55.18
CA SER A 213 39.67 24.64 -55.72
C SER A 213 39.44 23.84 -57.00
N LYS A 214 39.20 24.53 -58.11
CA LYS A 214 39.40 24.03 -59.46
C LYS A 214 40.03 25.11 -60.32
#